data_AF-A0A7T5UW40-F1
#
_entry.id   AF-A0A7T5UW40-F1
#
_cell.length_a   1.000
_cell.length_b   1.000
_cell.length_c   1.000
_cell.angle_alpha   90.00
_cell.angle_beta   90.00
_cell.angle_gamma   90.00
#
_symmetry.space_group_name_H-M   'P 1'
#
loop_
_entity.id
_entity.type
_entity.pdbx_description
1 polymer ?
#
loop_
_entity_poly.entity_id
_entity_poly.type
_entity_poly.pdbx_seq_one_letter_code
_entity_poly.pdbx_strand_id
1 'polypeptide(L)'
;MTLSNIKTMKKDRGFTIVELLIVIVVIAILAAITIVAYSGITARANTTKAQTNAVAVQKVAEAYNADTGRYPGLTGDFTTGSTSTKLPSGVTVVPQSTALTSTSGTTTVTWAYVGTSATTATGGRITYWDFTTGAVSTTIIYVGNATSGSTFTNPAS
;
A
#
# COMPACT_ATOMS: atom_id res chain seq x y z
N MET A 1 -2.62 -32.31 76.54
CA MET A 1 -2.52 -32.78 75.15
C MET A 1 -2.88 -31.63 74.24
N THR A 2 -1.91 -31.00 73.56
CA THR A 2 -2.18 -29.97 72.55
C THR A 2 -1.21 -30.16 71.39
N LEU A 3 -1.77 -30.18 70.19
CA LEU A 3 -1.24 -30.71 68.94
C LEU A 3 0.02 -29.98 68.44
N SER A 4 1.01 -30.75 68.01
CA SER A 4 2.19 -30.25 67.30
C SER A 4 1.81 -29.77 65.90
N ASN A 5 2.05 -28.48 65.62
CA ASN A 5 1.93 -27.88 64.29
C ASN A 5 2.94 -28.52 63.32
N ILE A 6 2.49 -29.44 62.48
CA ILE A 6 3.28 -29.92 61.34
C ILE A 6 3.22 -28.86 60.25
N LYS A 7 4.29 -28.06 60.17
CA LYS A 7 4.50 -27.13 59.06
C LYS A 7 4.85 -27.95 57.81
N THR A 8 3.85 -28.26 56.99
CA THR A 8 4.06 -28.91 55.68
C THR A 8 4.93 -27.99 54.82
N MET A 9 6.21 -28.35 54.66
CA MET A 9 7.12 -27.67 53.74
C MET A 9 6.62 -27.91 52.32
N LYS A 10 6.02 -26.88 51.70
CA LYS A 10 5.71 -26.90 50.27
C LYS A 10 7.01 -27.11 49.51
N LYS A 11 7.07 -28.17 48.72
CA LYS A 11 8.22 -28.50 47.88
C LYS A 11 8.10 -27.65 46.62
N ASP A 12 8.70 -26.47 46.63
CA ASP A 12 8.78 -25.63 45.44
C ASP A 12 9.61 -26.39 44.39
N ARG A 13 8.93 -26.91 43.37
CA ARG A 13 9.59 -27.53 42.23
C ARG A 13 10.07 -26.40 41.31
N GLY A 14 11.37 -26.14 41.33
CA GLY A 14 12.01 -25.27 40.34
C GLY A 14 11.98 -25.90 38.94
N PHE A 15 11.91 -25.06 37.91
CA PHE A 15 12.12 -25.48 36.52
C PHE A 15 13.54 -26.04 36.35
N THR A 16 13.67 -27.14 35.62
CA THR A 16 14.96 -27.68 35.22
C THR A 16 15.57 -26.82 34.12
N ILE A 17 16.91 -26.73 34.10
CA ILE A 17 17.63 -26.02 33.02
C ILE A 17 17.31 -26.64 31.66
N VAL A 18 17.06 -27.94 31.61
CA VAL A 18 16.71 -28.66 30.38
C VAL A 18 15.33 -28.24 29.86
N GLU A 19 14.34 -28.06 30.74
CA GLU A 19 13.02 -27.55 30.35
C GLU A 19 13.13 -26.15 29.75
N LEU A 20 13.94 -25.28 30.37
CA LEU A 20 14.15 -23.93 29.83
C LEU A 20 14.89 -23.96 28.49
N LEU A 21 15.89 -24.84 28.34
CA LEU A 21 16.67 -24.99 27.11
C LEU A 21 15.78 -25.40 25.93
N ILE A 22 14.91 -26.40 26.12
CA ILE A 22 14.02 -26.85 25.06
C ILE A 22 13.05 -25.74 24.67
N VAL A 23 12.53 -24.98 25.65
CA VAL A 23 11.63 -23.85 25.37
C VAL A 23 12.30 -22.78 24.51
N ILE A 24 13.52 -22.37 24.85
CA ILE A 24 14.24 -21.35 24.06
C ILE A 24 14.58 -21.83 22.64
N VAL A 25 14.84 -23.13 22.46
CA VAL A 25 15.09 -23.72 21.13
C VAL A 25 13.82 -23.72 20.31
N VAL A 26 12.69 -24.11 20.90
CA VAL A 26 11.40 -24.11 20.20
C VAL A 26 10.98 -22.69 19.79
N ILE A 27 11.09 -21.70 20.67
CA ILE A 27 10.77 -20.29 20.29
C ILE A 27 11.72 -19.76 19.22
N ALA A 28 13.00 -20.17 19.21
CA ALA A 28 13.95 -19.73 18.18
C ALA A 28 13.57 -20.27 16.79
N ILE A 29 13.17 -21.54 16.71
CA ILE A 29 12.71 -22.16 15.46
C ILE A 29 11.42 -21.49 14.97
N LEU A 30 10.44 -21.30 15.86
CA LEU A 30 9.18 -20.64 15.52
C LEU A 30 9.42 -19.19 15.06
N ALA A 31 10.26 -18.43 15.78
CA ALA A 31 10.61 -17.07 15.42
C ALA A 31 11.23 -17.00 14.01
N ALA A 32 12.18 -17.88 13.68
CA ALA A 32 12.81 -17.91 12.36
C ALA A 32 11.79 -18.11 11.22
N ILE A 33 10.86 -19.06 11.37
CA ILE A 33 9.80 -19.31 10.37
C ILE A 33 8.88 -18.08 10.24
N THR A 34 8.47 -17.50 11.38
CA THR A 34 7.55 -16.35 11.38
C THR A 34 8.13 -15.12 10.69
N ILE A 35 9.43 -14.85 10.82
CA ILE A 35 10.08 -13.69 10.19
C ILE A 35 10.00 -13.77 8.66
N VAL A 36 10.30 -14.93 8.08
CA VAL A 36 10.28 -15.12 6.61
C VAL A 36 8.85 -15.06 6.08
N ALA A 37 7.87 -15.62 6.79
CA ALA A 37 6.48 -15.56 6.39
C ALA A 37 5.89 -14.13 6.47
N TYR A 38 6.27 -13.35 7.49
CA TYR A 38 5.69 -12.04 7.76
C TYR A 38 6.09 -10.97 6.71
N SER A 39 7.32 -11.04 6.17
CA SER A 39 7.79 -10.10 5.16
C SER A 39 6.99 -10.19 3.86
N GLY A 40 6.68 -11.41 3.40
CA GLY A 40 5.85 -11.64 2.21
C GLY A 40 4.39 -11.20 2.38
N ILE A 41 3.80 -11.43 3.55
CA ILE A 41 2.41 -11.02 3.84
C ILE A 41 2.29 -9.50 3.86
N THR A 42 3.23 -8.82 4.53
CA THR A 42 3.24 -7.35 4.63
C THR A 42 3.42 -6.71 3.26
N ALA A 43 4.30 -7.26 2.42
CA ALA A 43 4.49 -6.80 1.04
C ALA A 43 3.20 -6.90 0.22
N ARG A 44 2.51 -8.06 0.24
CA ARG A 44 1.24 -8.23 -0.47
C ARG A 44 0.17 -7.27 0.03
N ALA A 45 0.04 -7.10 1.34
CA ALA A 45 -0.91 -6.15 1.92
C ALA A 45 -0.65 -4.71 1.45
N ASN A 46 0.61 -4.29 1.39
CA ASN A 46 0.99 -2.98 0.88
C ASN A 46 0.72 -2.85 -0.63
N THR A 47 0.99 -3.87 -1.44
CA THR A 47 0.62 -3.89 -2.87
C THR A 47 -0.89 -3.75 -3.05
N THR A 48 -1.70 -4.49 -2.30
CA THR A 48 -3.17 -4.38 -2.36
C THR A 48 -3.65 -2.98 -1.97
N LYS A 49 -3.01 -2.35 -0.96
CA LYS A 49 -3.31 -0.98 -0.57
C LYS A 49 -2.96 0.01 -1.69
N ALA A 50 -1.77 -0.09 -2.29
CA ALA A 50 -1.35 0.76 -3.39
C ALA A 50 -2.26 0.62 -4.61
N GLN A 51 -2.68 -0.61 -4.93
CA GLN A 51 -3.66 -0.89 -5.98
C GLN A 51 -5.03 -0.27 -5.65
N THR A 52 -5.49 -0.36 -4.40
CA THR A 52 -6.75 0.25 -3.96
C THR A 52 -6.71 1.78 -4.10
N ASN A 53 -5.58 2.41 -3.75
CA ASN A 53 -5.37 3.83 -3.95
C ASN A 53 -5.42 4.19 -5.45
N ALA A 54 -4.79 3.38 -6.30
CA ALA A 54 -4.84 3.59 -7.75
C ALA A 54 -6.27 3.49 -8.31
N VAL A 55 -7.07 2.54 -7.84
CA VAL A 55 -8.50 2.42 -8.20
C VAL A 55 -9.30 3.62 -7.67
N ALA A 56 -8.98 4.15 -6.49
CA ALA A 56 -9.60 5.38 -6.01
C ALA A 56 -9.30 6.59 -6.91
N VAL A 57 -8.05 6.71 -7.37
CA VAL A 57 -7.63 7.75 -8.32
C VAL A 57 -8.36 7.59 -9.67
N GLN A 58 -8.54 6.36 -10.16
CA GLN A 58 -9.35 6.09 -11.34
C GLN A 58 -10.77 6.61 -11.16
N LYS A 59 -11.44 6.31 -10.05
CA LYS A 59 -12.80 6.78 -9.79
C LYS A 59 -12.88 8.31 -9.78
N VAL A 60 -11.90 8.97 -9.18
CA VAL A 60 -11.81 10.44 -9.17
C VAL A 60 -11.60 10.99 -10.58
N ALA A 61 -10.74 10.37 -11.39
CA ALA A 61 -10.51 10.80 -12.78
C ALA A 61 -11.77 10.66 -13.65
N GLU A 62 -12.52 9.58 -13.49
CA GLU A 62 -13.81 9.37 -14.16
C GLU A 62 -14.86 10.40 -13.70
N ALA A 63 -14.93 10.67 -12.39
CA ALA A 63 -15.81 11.70 -11.85
C ALA A 63 -15.45 13.10 -12.37
N TYR A 64 -14.15 13.43 -12.45
CA TYR A 64 -13.68 14.70 -13.01
C TYR A 64 -14.11 14.86 -14.47
N ASN A 65 -14.05 13.79 -15.26
CA ASN A 65 -14.51 13.80 -16.64
C ASN A 65 -16.04 13.94 -16.75
N ALA A 66 -16.80 13.32 -15.85
CA ALA A 66 -18.24 13.50 -15.78
C ALA A 66 -18.64 14.96 -15.46
N ASP A 67 -17.87 15.64 -14.61
CA ASP A 67 -18.16 17.01 -14.18
C ASP A 67 -17.65 18.08 -15.18
N THR A 68 -16.49 17.86 -15.80
CA THR A 68 -15.79 18.88 -16.60
C THR A 68 -15.71 18.57 -18.10
N GLY A 69 -16.11 17.36 -18.51
CA GLY A 69 -16.04 16.90 -19.90
C GLY A 69 -14.63 16.56 -20.40
N ARG A 70 -13.63 16.50 -19.52
CA ARG A 70 -12.26 16.09 -19.83
C ARG A 70 -11.64 15.32 -18.68
N TYR A 71 -10.57 14.56 -18.93
CA TYR A 71 -9.79 13.93 -17.86
C TYR A 71 -8.84 14.91 -17.17
N PRO A 72 -8.36 14.60 -15.94
CA PRO A 72 -7.34 15.41 -15.26
C PRO A 72 -6.07 15.55 -16.08
N GLY A 73 -5.69 16.79 -16.40
CA GLY A 73 -4.45 17.11 -17.11
C GLY A 73 -3.40 17.74 -16.23
N LEU A 74 -3.80 18.22 -15.05
CA LEU A 74 -2.93 18.78 -14.03
C LEU A 74 -2.93 17.86 -12.79
N THR A 75 -1.86 17.84 -12.02
CA THR A 75 -1.89 17.15 -10.71
C THR A 75 -2.84 17.84 -9.75
N GLY A 76 -2.96 19.17 -9.85
CA GLY A 76 -3.91 19.97 -9.07
C GLY A 76 -5.36 19.57 -9.26
N ASP A 77 -5.75 19.07 -10.44
CA ASP A 77 -7.14 18.68 -10.76
C ASP A 77 -7.70 17.61 -9.80
N PHE A 78 -6.83 16.77 -9.23
CA PHE A 78 -7.19 15.74 -8.25
C PHE A 78 -7.44 16.28 -6.82
N THR A 79 -7.14 17.56 -6.60
CA THR A 79 -7.21 18.22 -5.28
C THR A 79 -8.15 19.42 -5.24
N THR A 80 -8.32 20.11 -6.38
CA THR A 80 -9.06 21.37 -6.50
C THR A 80 -10.53 21.22 -6.93
N GLY A 81 -10.96 20.03 -7.36
CA GLY A 81 -12.35 19.77 -7.75
C GLY A 81 -13.37 19.82 -6.60
N SER A 82 -14.67 19.89 -6.97
CA SER A 82 -15.83 19.73 -6.08
C SER A 82 -15.70 18.45 -5.23
N THR A 83 -16.41 18.34 -4.11
CA THR A 83 -16.27 17.25 -3.13
C THR A 83 -16.39 15.82 -3.69
N SER A 84 -16.99 15.64 -4.87
CA SER A 84 -17.08 14.34 -5.58
C SER A 84 -15.80 13.93 -6.34
N THR A 85 -14.85 14.86 -6.45
CA THR A 85 -13.64 14.75 -7.29
C THR A 85 -12.35 14.82 -6.47
N LYS A 86 -12.45 14.67 -5.15
CA LYS A 86 -11.29 14.71 -4.26
C LYS A 86 -10.77 13.31 -3.97
N LEU A 87 -9.45 13.18 -3.98
CA LEU A 87 -8.77 11.96 -3.52
C LEU A 87 -9.09 11.65 -2.04
N PRO A 88 -9.14 10.36 -1.67
CA PRO A 88 -9.18 9.97 -0.26
C PRO A 88 -7.99 10.56 0.51
N SER A 89 -8.19 10.84 1.81
CA SER A 89 -7.12 11.34 2.68
C SER A 89 -5.91 10.39 2.66
N GLY A 90 -4.72 10.96 2.48
CA GLY A 90 -3.47 10.21 2.46
C GLY A 90 -3.13 9.55 1.11
N VAL A 91 -3.87 9.85 0.04
CA VAL A 91 -3.49 9.49 -1.33
C VAL A 91 -2.95 10.72 -2.06
N THR A 92 -1.76 10.59 -2.64
CA THR A 92 -1.11 11.65 -3.42
C THR A 92 -0.92 11.20 -4.86
N VAL A 93 -1.28 12.07 -5.81
CA VAL A 93 -0.98 11.87 -7.23
C VAL A 93 0.22 12.72 -7.62
N VAL A 94 1.19 12.11 -8.30
CA VAL A 94 2.37 12.78 -8.83
C VAL A 94 2.51 12.52 -10.34
N PRO A 95 3.25 13.36 -11.09
CA PRO A 95 3.53 13.08 -12.49
C PRO A 95 4.28 11.77 -12.66
N GLN A 96 4.08 11.07 -13.79
CA GLN A 96 4.78 9.82 -14.10
C GLN A 96 6.31 9.93 -14.14
N SER A 97 6.87 11.12 -14.40
CA SER A 97 8.31 11.35 -14.27
C SER A 97 8.84 11.19 -12.84
N THR A 98 7.98 11.18 -11.83
CA THR A 98 8.35 10.99 -10.43
C THR A 98 8.55 9.50 -10.13
N ALA A 99 9.76 9.12 -9.75
CA ALA A 99 10.05 7.75 -9.36
C ALA A 99 9.31 7.36 -8.07
N LEU A 100 8.49 6.31 -8.15
CA LEU A 100 7.94 5.67 -6.95
C LEU A 100 9.04 4.82 -6.30
N THR A 101 9.02 4.75 -4.98
CA THR A 101 9.90 3.89 -4.17
C THR A 101 9.05 3.13 -3.16
N SER A 102 9.64 2.16 -2.45
CA SER A 102 8.95 1.45 -1.37
C SER A 102 8.40 2.40 -0.28
N THR A 103 9.03 3.55 -0.06
CA THR A 103 8.54 4.53 0.92
C THR A 103 7.36 5.33 0.39
N SER A 104 7.46 5.89 -0.83
CA SER A 104 6.39 6.73 -1.40
C SER A 104 5.21 5.91 -1.92
N GLY A 105 5.46 4.69 -2.40
CA GLY A 105 4.48 3.82 -3.03
C GLY A 105 3.32 3.36 -2.14
N THR A 106 3.40 3.59 -0.82
CA THR A 106 2.32 3.25 0.12
C THR A 106 1.12 4.20 -0.02
N THR A 107 1.38 5.45 -0.42
CA THR A 107 0.40 6.54 -0.46
C THR A 107 0.38 7.27 -1.80
N THR A 108 1.43 7.13 -2.59
CA THR A 108 1.63 7.88 -3.82
C THR A 108 1.40 7.00 -5.04
N VAL A 109 0.64 7.51 -6.00
CA VAL A 109 0.47 6.93 -7.33
C VAL A 109 0.92 7.92 -8.40
N THR A 110 1.34 7.41 -9.55
CA THR A 110 1.66 8.27 -10.69
C THR A 110 0.48 8.40 -11.63
N TRP A 111 0.40 9.57 -12.27
CA TRP A 111 -0.57 9.87 -13.31
C TRP A 111 0.14 10.39 -14.57
N ALA A 112 -0.37 9.98 -15.73
CA ALA A 112 -0.08 10.60 -17.01
C ALA A 112 -1.36 10.62 -17.86
N TYR A 113 -1.62 11.73 -18.54
CA TYR A 113 -2.82 11.88 -19.35
C TYR A 113 -2.56 11.52 -20.82
N VAL A 114 -3.63 11.24 -21.56
CA VAL A 114 -3.64 11.10 -23.01
C VAL A 114 -4.33 12.33 -23.59
N GLY A 115 -3.71 13.00 -24.56
CA GLY A 115 -4.26 14.20 -25.18
C GLY A 115 -3.17 15.15 -25.70
N THR A 116 -3.58 16.13 -26.49
CA THR A 116 -2.67 17.14 -27.07
C THR A 116 -2.32 18.27 -26.09
N SER A 117 -3.11 18.44 -25.02
CA SER A 117 -2.89 19.41 -23.96
C SER A 117 -3.53 18.93 -22.66
N ALA A 118 -3.02 19.41 -21.51
CA ALA A 118 -3.63 19.18 -20.20
C ALA A 118 -5.09 19.67 -20.15
N THR A 119 -5.44 20.66 -20.97
CA THR A 119 -6.80 21.22 -21.00
C THR A 119 -7.79 20.42 -21.85
N THR A 120 -7.31 19.44 -22.62
CA THR A 120 -8.08 18.62 -23.57
C THR A 120 -7.78 17.13 -23.40
N ALA A 121 -7.42 16.71 -22.19
CA ALA A 121 -7.10 15.31 -21.89
C ALA A 121 -8.32 14.40 -22.10
N THR A 122 -8.12 13.30 -22.83
CA THR A 122 -9.15 12.33 -23.24
C THR A 122 -9.07 11.00 -22.49
N GLY A 123 -8.07 10.85 -21.62
CA GLY A 123 -7.87 9.66 -20.79
C GLY A 123 -6.61 9.78 -19.96
N GLY A 124 -6.23 8.69 -19.29
CA GLY A 124 -5.00 8.65 -18.53
C GLY A 124 -4.56 7.25 -18.11
N ARG A 125 -3.34 7.19 -17.60
CA ARG A 125 -2.69 6.02 -17.03
C ARG A 125 -2.38 6.29 -15.58
N ILE A 126 -2.66 5.29 -14.75
CA ILE A 126 -2.24 5.25 -13.35
C ILE A 126 -1.24 4.11 -13.18
N THR A 127 -0.14 4.39 -12.48
CA THR A 127 0.82 3.37 -12.05
C THR A 127 1.08 3.51 -10.55
N TYR A 128 1.32 2.38 -9.88
CA TYR A 128 1.56 2.30 -8.45
C TYR A 128 2.78 1.42 -8.16
N TRP A 129 3.30 1.48 -6.95
CA TRP A 129 4.41 0.61 -6.53
C TRP A 129 3.90 -0.77 -6.13
N ASP A 130 4.54 -1.82 -6.63
CA ASP A 130 4.30 -3.18 -6.20
C ASP A 130 5.39 -3.62 -5.22
N PHE A 131 4.98 -3.73 -3.95
CA PHE A 131 5.84 -4.16 -2.84
C PHE A 131 6.24 -5.63 -2.92
N THR A 132 5.47 -6.45 -3.65
CA THR A 132 5.77 -7.88 -3.83
C THR A 132 6.93 -8.07 -4.79
N THR A 133 7.01 -7.25 -5.84
CA THR A 133 8.11 -7.27 -6.81
C THR A 133 9.24 -6.28 -6.47
N GLY A 134 8.97 -5.31 -5.59
CA GLY A 134 9.95 -4.28 -5.22
C GLY A 134 10.20 -3.29 -6.36
N ALA A 135 9.21 -3.08 -7.23
CA ALA A 135 9.32 -2.25 -8.42
C ALA A 135 8.01 -1.52 -8.70
N VAL A 136 8.05 -0.63 -9.69
CA VAL A 136 6.84 -0.02 -10.25
C VAL A 136 6.00 -1.12 -10.91
N SER A 137 4.69 -1.13 -10.64
CA SER A 137 3.75 -2.15 -11.13
C SER A 137 3.75 -2.23 -12.66
N THR A 138 3.83 -3.45 -13.17
CA THR A 138 3.60 -3.76 -14.60
C THR A 138 2.12 -3.75 -14.95
N THR A 139 1.26 -3.94 -13.95
CA THR A 139 -0.19 -3.84 -14.09
C THR A 139 -0.58 -2.36 -14.06
N ILE A 140 -1.07 -1.88 -15.19
CA ILE A 140 -1.45 -0.49 -15.42
C ILE A 140 -2.97 -0.38 -15.42
N ILE A 141 -3.48 0.72 -14.84
CA ILE A 141 -4.90 1.10 -14.93
C ILE A 141 -5.02 2.21 -15.96
N TYR A 142 -5.89 2.01 -16.95
CA TYR A 142 -6.24 3.00 -17.97
C TYR A 142 -7.64 3.55 -17.73
N VAL A 143 -7.84 4.82 -18.08
CA VAL A 143 -9.14 5.51 -18.04
C VAL A 143 -9.38 6.29 -19.33
N GLY A 144 -10.65 6.47 -19.69
CA GLY A 144 -11.04 7.12 -20.95
C GLY A 144 -10.47 6.43 -22.19
N ASN A 145 -9.98 7.22 -23.14
CA ASN A 145 -9.41 6.73 -24.40
C ASN A 145 -7.99 6.16 -24.25
N ALA A 146 -7.46 6.05 -23.03
CA ALA A 146 -6.13 5.51 -22.81
C ALA A 146 -6.08 4.00 -23.04
N THR A 147 -5.05 3.56 -23.75
CA THR A 147 -4.74 2.15 -24.02
C THR A 147 -3.23 1.94 -23.87
N SER A 148 -2.76 0.69 -23.95
CA SER A 148 -1.32 0.38 -23.88
C SER A 148 -0.48 1.05 -24.97
N GLY A 149 -1.07 1.35 -26.13
CA GLY A 149 -0.40 2.04 -27.24
C GLY A 149 -0.54 3.56 -27.23
N SER A 150 -1.27 4.15 -26.28
CA SER A 150 -1.45 5.60 -26.24
C SER A 150 -0.15 6.33 -25.92
N THR A 151 0.01 7.53 -26.47
CA THR A 151 1.06 8.45 -26.03
C THR A 151 0.62 9.14 -24.74
N PHE A 152 1.44 9.01 -23.70
CA PHE A 152 1.16 9.56 -22.38
C PHE A 152 2.03 10.78 -22.12
N THR A 153 1.42 11.83 -21.62
CA THR A 153 2.08 13.09 -21.28
C THR A 153 2.00 13.31 -19.78
N ASN A 154 3.10 13.82 -19.20
CA ASN A 154 3.09 14.16 -17.79
C ASN A 154 2.09 15.29 -17.53
N PRO A 155 1.29 15.20 -16.45
CA PRO A 155 0.46 16.31 -16.04
C PRO A 155 1.31 17.54 -15.73
N ALA A 156 0.81 18.72 -16.07
CA ALA A 156 1.43 19.95 -15.61
C ALA A 156 1.16 20.15 -14.10
N SER A 157 2.05 20.91 -13.46
CA SER A 157 1.98 21.26 -12.04
C SER A 157 0.78 22.15 -11.73
#